data_AF-A0A2M8GBW6-F1
#
_entry.id   AF-A0A2M8GBW6-F1
#
_cell.length_a   1.000
_cell.length_b   1.000
_cell.length_c   1.000
_cell.angle_alpha   90.00
_cell.angle_beta   90.00
_cell.angle_gamma   90.00
#
_symmetry.space_group_name_H-M   'P 1'
#
loop_
_entity.id
_entity.type
_entity.pdbx_description
1 polymer ?
#
loop_
_entity_poly.entity_id
_entity_poly.type
_entity_poly.pdbx_seq_one_letter_code
_entity_poly.pdbx_strand_id
1 'polypeptide(L)'
;MLTLGRGWPRPFSDYGPGDPFSVRNFSDKVRLLMDAGLGGKEGAIFPQTRRLKIELRQILNKTIFHGFGLKIDTYGAQKRLVLKQDDSEATLPFMVWSAGQREFVPLLMGIYWLLPPSKAPRRQDIKWVVIEEPEAGLHPTAISAVLLLILDLLARDYRVCLSTHSPHVLDVVWALKVIREHQAPADRILDLFGIKESLPMKTMADKVLKKSARVYYFDRETGSTRDISNLDPGSTEATEAGWGGLSEFSGRVADIVSKVVAA
;
A
#
# COMPACT_ATOMS: atom_id res chain seq x y z
N MET A 1 2.57 7.70 -15.22
CA MET A 1 1.53 6.94 -14.50
C MET A 1 0.97 5.88 -15.43
N LEU A 2 1.18 4.61 -15.11
CA LEU A 2 0.93 3.51 -16.04
C LEU A 2 -0.56 3.24 -16.30
N THR A 3 -1.44 3.50 -15.32
CA THR A 3 -2.85 3.08 -15.34
C THR A 3 -3.85 4.22 -15.56
N LEU A 4 -3.53 5.45 -15.14
CA LEU A 4 -4.40 6.63 -15.34
C LEU A 4 -3.90 7.50 -16.50
N GLY A 5 -4.78 7.78 -17.46
CA GLY A 5 -4.59 8.75 -18.53
C GLY A 5 -5.56 9.92 -18.35
N ARG A 6 -5.05 11.15 -18.27
CA ARG A 6 -5.86 12.39 -18.09
C ARG A 6 -6.86 12.32 -16.92
N GLY A 7 -6.53 11.59 -15.85
CA GLY A 7 -7.39 11.44 -14.68
C GLY A 7 -8.45 10.35 -14.77
N TRP A 8 -8.39 9.46 -15.76
CA TRP A 8 -9.28 8.30 -15.85
C TRP A 8 -8.50 7.02 -16.18
N PRO A 9 -8.93 5.83 -15.70
CA PRO A 9 -8.27 4.58 -16.07
C PRO A 9 -8.33 4.32 -17.58
N ARG A 10 -7.20 3.91 -18.16
CA ARG A 10 -7.09 3.68 -19.60
C ARG A 10 -7.70 2.33 -19.98
N PRO A 11 -8.48 2.21 -21.07
CA PRO A 11 -8.93 0.93 -21.58
C PRO A 11 -7.75 0.07 -22.04
N PHE A 12 -7.95 -1.25 -22.11
CA PHE A 12 -6.91 -2.19 -22.53
C PHE A 12 -6.30 -1.86 -23.90
N SER A 13 -7.12 -1.35 -24.83
CA SER A 13 -6.73 -0.99 -26.20
C SER A 13 -5.78 0.21 -26.31
N ASP A 14 -5.67 1.04 -25.27
CA ASP A 14 -4.83 2.23 -25.30
C ASP A 14 -3.33 1.91 -25.12
N TYR A 15 -3.00 0.67 -24.75
CA TYR A 15 -1.65 0.22 -24.45
C TYR A 15 -0.98 -0.41 -25.68
N GLY A 16 0.31 -0.14 -25.85
CA GLY A 16 1.10 -0.64 -26.97
C GLY A 16 1.49 -2.12 -26.78
N PRO A 17 1.82 -2.87 -27.85
CA PRO A 17 2.16 -4.30 -27.79
C PRO A 17 3.28 -4.69 -26.81
N GLY A 18 4.18 -3.78 -26.44
CA GLY A 18 5.25 -4.01 -25.47
C GLY A 18 4.88 -3.83 -24.00
N ASP A 19 3.70 -3.27 -23.67
CA ASP A 19 3.32 -2.99 -22.28
C ASP A 19 2.96 -4.29 -21.52
N PRO A 20 3.30 -4.46 -20.23
CA PRO A 20 2.97 -5.68 -19.49
C PRO A 20 1.46 -5.96 -19.44
N PHE A 21 1.04 -7.20 -19.74
CA PHE A 21 -0.37 -7.59 -19.72
C PHE A 21 -1.06 -7.29 -18.37
N SER A 22 -0.34 -7.52 -17.26
CA SER A 22 -0.82 -7.25 -15.90
C SER A 22 -1.30 -5.82 -15.73
N VAL A 23 -0.53 -4.84 -16.22
CA VAL A 23 -0.86 -3.41 -16.16
C VAL A 23 -2.09 -3.10 -17.02
N ARG A 24 -2.12 -3.58 -18.26
CA ARG A 24 -3.25 -3.33 -19.18
C ARG A 24 -4.55 -3.89 -18.64
N ASN A 25 -4.51 -5.14 -18.19
CA ASN A 25 -5.66 -5.86 -17.64
C ASN A 25 -6.13 -5.24 -16.32
N PHE A 26 -5.20 -4.81 -15.45
CA PHE A 26 -5.55 -4.11 -14.22
C PHE A 26 -6.23 -2.77 -14.51
N SER A 27 -5.66 -1.97 -15.41
CA SER A 27 -6.21 -0.66 -15.78
C SER A 27 -7.65 -0.78 -16.33
N ASP A 28 -7.89 -1.72 -17.24
CA ASP A 28 -9.22 -1.93 -17.80
C ASP A 28 -10.21 -2.47 -16.75
N LYS A 29 -9.78 -3.34 -15.84
CA LYS A 29 -10.63 -3.77 -14.72
C LYS A 29 -11.00 -2.62 -13.78
N VAL A 30 -10.05 -1.72 -13.49
CA VAL A 30 -10.35 -0.52 -12.70
C VAL A 30 -11.33 0.38 -13.45
N ARG A 31 -11.16 0.56 -14.77
CA ARG A 31 -12.11 1.29 -15.62
C ARG A 31 -13.52 0.72 -15.53
N LEU A 32 -13.67 -0.59 -15.76
CA LEU A 32 -14.96 -1.29 -15.67
C LEU A 32 -15.59 -1.17 -14.28
N LEU A 33 -14.77 -1.23 -13.22
CA LEU A 33 -15.23 -1.03 -11.86
C LEU A 33 -15.77 0.39 -11.62
N MET A 34 -15.09 1.40 -12.17
CA MET A 34 -15.54 2.79 -12.11
C MET A 34 -16.82 3.00 -12.93
N ASP A 35 -16.92 2.39 -14.11
CA ASP A 35 -18.12 2.44 -14.95
C ASP A 35 -19.32 1.74 -14.29
N ALA A 36 -19.07 0.67 -13.54
CA ALA A 36 -20.07 -0.06 -12.76
C ALA A 36 -20.57 0.67 -11.50
N GLY A 37 -20.13 1.92 -11.26
CA GLY A 37 -20.65 2.77 -10.19
C GLY A 37 -19.87 2.71 -8.87
N LEU A 38 -18.59 2.33 -8.90
CA LEU A 38 -17.70 2.63 -7.78
C LEU A 38 -17.77 4.14 -7.49
N GLY A 39 -18.18 4.51 -6.27
CA GLY A 39 -18.48 5.90 -5.91
C GLY A 39 -19.91 6.13 -5.38
N GLY A 40 -20.81 5.17 -5.60
CA GLY A 40 -22.22 5.33 -5.21
C GLY A 40 -22.91 6.46 -5.97
N LYS A 41 -24.11 6.86 -5.51
CA LYS A 41 -24.92 7.92 -6.17
C LYS A 41 -24.26 9.29 -6.17
N GLU A 42 -23.39 9.56 -5.20
CA GLU A 42 -22.72 10.87 -5.01
C GLU A 42 -21.35 10.95 -5.72
N GLY A 43 -20.90 9.86 -6.37
CA GLY A 43 -19.62 9.84 -7.10
C GLY A 43 -18.37 9.94 -6.21
N ALA A 44 -18.52 9.80 -4.88
CA ALA A 44 -17.43 9.89 -3.92
C ALA A 44 -16.65 8.57 -3.84
N ILE A 45 -15.43 8.57 -4.36
CA ILE A 45 -14.52 7.43 -4.34
C ILE A 45 -13.76 7.34 -3.01
N PHE A 46 -13.33 8.47 -2.47
CA PHE A 46 -12.76 8.54 -1.12
C PHE A 46 -13.22 9.82 -0.43
N PRO A 47 -13.60 9.76 0.86
CA PRO A 47 -13.70 8.56 1.70
C PRO A 47 -14.98 7.75 1.45
N GLN A 48 -14.90 6.41 1.46
CA GLN A 48 -16.08 5.53 1.41
C GLN A 48 -16.45 4.98 2.79
N THR A 49 -17.62 5.36 3.31
CA THR A 49 -18.17 4.72 4.52
C THR A 49 -18.48 3.24 4.24
N ARG A 50 -18.34 2.39 5.26
CA ARG A 50 -18.66 0.95 5.22
C ARG A 50 -17.78 0.05 4.33
N ARG A 51 -16.84 0.60 3.55
CA ARG A 51 -15.80 -0.20 2.86
C ARG A 51 -14.50 -0.32 3.66
N LEU A 52 -14.02 0.81 4.16
CA LEU A 52 -12.81 0.88 4.98
C LEU A 52 -13.18 1.17 6.45
N LYS A 53 -12.38 0.59 7.35
CA LYS A 53 -12.40 0.95 8.78
C LYS A 53 -12.16 2.47 8.93
N ILE A 54 -12.70 3.07 9.98
CA ILE A 54 -12.62 4.53 10.16
C ILE A 54 -11.17 5.00 10.32
N GLU A 55 -10.36 4.21 11.02
CA GLU A 55 -8.95 4.49 11.29
C GLU A 55 -8.11 4.47 10.00
N LEU A 56 -8.38 3.50 9.11
CA LEU A 56 -7.78 3.44 7.78
C LEU A 56 -8.13 4.70 6.95
N ARG A 57 -9.39 5.15 7.02
CA ARG A 57 -9.80 6.37 6.31
C ARG A 57 -9.14 7.61 6.88
N GLN A 58 -9.02 7.69 8.20
CA GLN A 58 -8.38 8.82 8.88
C GLN A 58 -6.89 8.92 8.53
N ILE A 59 -6.14 7.81 8.58
CA ILE A 59 -4.71 7.84 8.25
C ILE A 59 -4.49 8.18 6.77
N LEU A 60 -5.27 7.60 5.85
CA LEU A 60 -5.18 7.91 4.42
C LEU A 60 -5.52 9.38 4.13
N ASN A 61 -6.53 9.92 4.81
CA ASN A 61 -6.88 11.32 4.67
C ASN A 61 -5.76 12.23 5.21
N LYS A 62 -5.11 11.84 6.30
CA LYS A 62 -4.01 12.61 6.89
C LYS A 62 -2.75 12.59 6.03
N THR A 63 -2.40 11.45 5.42
CA THR A 63 -1.08 11.26 4.80
C THR A 63 -1.06 11.30 3.28
N ILE A 64 -2.20 11.04 2.61
CA ILE A 64 -2.27 10.99 1.14
C ILE A 64 -3.19 12.09 0.60
N PHE A 65 -4.41 12.15 1.13
CA PHE A 65 -5.43 13.03 0.56
C PHE A 65 -5.46 14.43 1.18
N HIS A 66 -4.85 14.65 2.34
CA HIS A 66 -4.70 15.95 3.00
C HIS A 66 -6.01 16.76 3.12
N GLY A 67 -7.13 16.09 3.42
CA GLY A 67 -8.44 16.73 3.55
C GLY A 67 -9.25 16.82 2.24
N PHE A 68 -8.69 16.40 1.10
CA PHE A 68 -9.42 16.34 -0.16
C PHE A 68 -10.16 15.01 -0.32
N GLY A 69 -11.41 15.05 -0.74
CA GLY A 69 -12.13 13.87 -1.22
C GLY A 69 -11.77 13.55 -2.67
N LEU A 70 -11.63 12.27 -2.99
CA LEU A 70 -11.53 11.79 -4.37
C LEU A 70 -12.93 11.58 -4.93
N LYS A 71 -13.30 12.30 -5.99
CA LYS A 71 -14.64 12.27 -6.59
C LYS A 71 -14.55 12.06 -8.11
N ILE A 72 -15.60 11.48 -8.68
CA ILE A 72 -15.81 11.46 -10.13
C ILE A 72 -16.49 12.78 -10.50
N ASP A 73 -15.85 13.52 -11.40
CA ASP A 73 -16.40 14.71 -12.05
C ASP A 73 -16.69 14.41 -13.52
N THR A 74 -17.63 15.14 -14.10
CA THR A 74 -17.99 15.01 -15.52
C THR A 74 -17.74 16.35 -16.20
N TYR A 75 -16.76 16.37 -17.10
CA TYR A 75 -16.45 17.56 -17.91
C TYR A 75 -16.95 17.30 -19.35
N GLY A 76 -18.07 17.92 -19.71
CA GLY A 76 -18.78 17.61 -20.95
C GLY A 76 -19.34 16.18 -20.91
N ALA A 77 -18.91 15.32 -21.83
CA ALA A 77 -19.28 13.90 -21.87
C ALA A 77 -18.24 12.96 -21.23
N GLN A 78 -17.09 13.50 -20.79
CA GLN A 78 -15.99 12.68 -20.28
C GLN A 78 -15.94 12.69 -18.75
N LYS A 79 -15.87 11.49 -18.16
CA LYS A 79 -15.63 11.33 -16.72
C LYS A 79 -14.15 11.51 -16.42
N ARG A 80 -13.85 12.12 -15.27
CA ARG A 80 -12.49 12.27 -14.75
C ARG A 80 -12.49 12.19 -13.23
N LEU A 81 -11.38 11.75 -12.66
CA LEU A 81 -11.13 11.82 -11.23
C LEU A 81 -10.59 13.21 -10.87
N VAL A 82 -11.15 13.77 -9.81
CA VAL A 82 -10.71 15.04 -9.23
C VAL A 82 -10.58 14.93 -7.72
N LEU A 83 -9.72 15.76 -7.15
CA LEU A 83 -9.68 15.99 -5.71
C LEU A 83 -10.51 17.23 -5.38
N LYS A 84 -11.45 17.13 -4.43
CA LYS A 84 -12.32 18.24 -4.02
C LYS A 84 -12.41 18.28 -2.50
N GLN A 85 -12.20 19.44 -1.90
CA GLN A 85 -12.43 19.66 -0.48
C GLN A 85 -13.94 19.89 -0.25
N ASP A 86 -14.49 19.38 0.85
CA ASP A 86 -15.96 19.42 1.04
C ASP A 86 -16.53 20.84 1.13
N ASP A 87 -15.75 21.80 1.65
CA ASP A 87 -16.17 23.20 1.81
C ASP A 87 -15.79 24.12 0.63
N SER A 88 -15.30 23.55 -0.48
CA SER A 88 -14.83 24.33 -1.64
C SER A 88 -15.43 23.81 -2.94
N GLU A 89 -15.87 24.73 -3.80
CA GLU A 89 -16.27 24.41 -5.17
C GLU A 89 -15.07 24.15 -6.10
N ALA A 90 -13.86 24.54 -5.69
CA ALA A 90 -12.66 24.31 -6.47
C ALA A 90 -12.35 22.81 -6.53
N THR A 91 -12.11 22.32 -7.75
CA THR A 91 -11.65 20.95 -7.99
C THR A 91 -10.20 20.97 -8.45
N LEU A 92 -9.41 20.04 -7.93
CA LEU A 92 -8.02 19.85 -8.30
C LEU A 92 -7.95 18.73 -9.36
N PRO A 93 -7.66 19.08 -10.63
CA PRO A 93 -7.57 18.10 -11.70
C PRO A 93 -6.36 17.19 -11.51
N PHE A 94 -6.39 16.01 -12.15
CA PHE A 94 -5.32 15.01 -12.09
C PHE A 94 -3.89 15.54 -12.32
N MET A 95 -3.73 16.58 -13.14
CA MET A 95 -2.41 17.13 -13.47
C MET A 95 -1.72 17.84 -12.29
N VAL A 96 -2.47 18.29 -11.27
CA VAL A 96 -1.90 18.97 -10.10
C VAL A 96 -1.69 18.04 -8.90
N TRP A 97 -1.98 16.74 -9.07
CA TRP A 97 -1.80 15.76 -8.01
C TRP A 97 -0.31 15.46 -7.77
N SER A 98 0.03 15.17 -6.51
CA SER A 98 1.38 14.71 -6.19
C SER A 98 1.68 13.35 -6.85
N ALA A 99 2.97 13.01 -6.99
CA ALA A 99 3.36 11.68 -7.48
C ALA A 99 2.73 10.56 -6.64
N GLY A 100 2.79 10.67 -5.31
CA GLY A 100 2.20 9.70 -4.41
C GLY A 100 0.69 9.56 -4.52
N GLN A 101 -0.05 10.66 -4.69
CA GLN A 101 -1.50 10.58 -4.93
C GLN A 101 -1.80 9.87 -6.25
N ARG A 102 -1.04 10.19 -7.29
CA ARG A 102 -1.16 9.56 -8.58
C ARG A 102 -0.94 8.04 -8.43
N GLU A 103 0.15 7.59 -7.79
CA GLU A 103 0.46 6.15 -7.67
C GLU A 103 -0.51 5.41 -6.75
N PHE A 104 -0.97 6.07 -5.68
CA PHE A 104 -1.87 5.46 -4.71
C PHE A 104 -3.31 5.27 -5.21
N VAL A 105 -3.84 6.19 -6.03
CA VAL A 105 -5.27 6.14 -6.41
C VAL A 105 -5.64 4.85 -7.16
N PRO A 106 -4.87 4.38 -8.17
CA PRO A 106 -5.11 3.08 -8.80
C PRO A 106 -5.03 1.92 -7.79
N LEU A 107 -4.04 1.94 -6.89
CA LEU A 107 -3.89 0.94 -5.84
C LEU A 107 -5.13 0.91 -4.93
N LEU A 108 -5.63 2.07 -4.50
CA LEU A 108 -6.85 2.19 -3.71
C LEU A 108 -8.06 1.59 -4.44
N MET A 109 -8.19 1.79 -5.76
CA MET A 109 -9.30 1.21 -6.53
C MET A 109 -9.20 -0.32 -6.59
N GLY A 110 -7.98 -0.83 -6.80
CA GLY A 110 -7.70 -2.26 -6.73
C GLY A 110 -8.05 -2.84 -5.36
N ILE A 111 -7.68 -2.15 -4.27
CA ILE A 111 -8.03 -2.55 -2.91
C ILE A 111 -9.54 -2.54 -2.73
N TYR A 112 -10.26 -1.48 -3.12
CA TYR A 112 -11.72 -1.45 -3.02
C TYR A 112 -12.41 -2.58 -3.77
N TRP A 113 -11.85 -3.03 -4.89
CA TRP A 113 -12.36 -4.20 -5.59
C TRP A 113 -12.25 -5.47 -4.73
N LEU A 114 -11.15 -5.62 -4.00
CA LEU A 114 -10.90 -6.72 -3.05
C LEU A 114 -11.73 -6.61 -1.76
N LEU A 115 -12.42 -5.49 -1.52
CA LEU A 115 -13.28 -5.30 -0.36
C LEU A 115 -14.75 -5.51 -0.75
N PRO A 116 -15.29 -6.74 -0.62
CA PRO A 116 -16.70 -6.98 -0.93
C PRO A 116 -17.62 -6.22 0.04
N PRO A 117 -18.78 -5.72 -0.43
CA PRO A 117 -19.74 -5.01 0.41
C PRO A 117 -20.56 -5.93 1.34
N SER A 118 -20.50 -7.25 1.17
CA SER A 118 -21.20 -8.23 2.01
C SER A 118 -20.38 -8.59 3.27
N LYS A 119 -20.97 -9.33 4.21
CA LYS A 119 -20.25 -9.91 5.37
C LYS A 119 -19.15 -10.92 4.98
N ALA A 120 -18.92 -11.14 3.68
CA ALA A 120 -17.85 -12.01 3.21
C ALA A 120 -16.48 -11.42 3.58
N PRO A 121 -15.56 -12.21 4.16
CA PRO A 121 -14.24 -11.72 4.54
C PRO A 121 -13.41 -11.35 3.29
N ARG A 122 -13.64 -12.06 2.19
CA ARG A 122 -12.83 -12.06 0.96
C ARG A 122 -13.70 -12.35 -0.26
N ARG A 123 -13.27 -11.90 -1.44
CA ARG A 123 -13.76 -12.48 -2.71
C ARG A 123 -13.25 -13.93 -2.83
N GLN A 124 -14.16 -14.90 -2.96
CA GLN A 124 -13.84 -16.32 -2.83
C GLN A 124 -12.90 -16.84 -3.93
N ASP A 125 -13.02 -16.29 -5.13
CA ASP A 125 -12.23 -16.58 -6.33
C ASP A 125 -10.79 -16.07 -6.25
N ILE A 126 -10.49 -15.12 -5.35
CA ILE A 126 -9.18 -14.48 -5.26
C ILE A 126 -8.48 -14.94 -3.98
N LYS A 127 -7.36 -15.64 -4.14
CA LYS A 127 -6.50 -16.08 -3.02
C LYS A 127 -5.27 -15.21 -2.84
N TRP A 128 -4.69 -14.76 -3.95
CA TRP A 128 -3.43 -14.02 -3.98
C TRP A 128 -3.65 -12.58 -4.44
N VAL A 129 -2.90 -11.67 -3.83
CA VAL A 129 -2.78 -10.28 -4.23
C VAL A 129 -1.29 -10.01 -4.40
N VAL A 130 -0.87 -9.63 -5.60
CA VAL A 130 0.51 -9.24 -5.89
C VAL A 130 0.53 -7.74 -6.07
N ILE A 131 1.38 -7.04 -5.33
CA ILE A 131 1.51 -5.58 -5.39
C ILE A 131 2.98 -5.26 -5.60
N GLU A 132 3.28 -4.53 -6.67
CA GLU A 132 4.64 -4.11 -6.96
C GLU A 132 4.86 -2.69 -6.44
N GLU A 133 5.97 -2.50 -5.71
CA GLU A 133 6.42 -1.20 -5.17
C GLU A 133 5.29 -0.35 -4.57
N PRO A 134 4.54 -0.87 -3.56
CA PRO A 134 3.42 -0.14 -2.95
C PRO A 134 3.82 1.23 -2.36
N GLU A 135 5.11 1.48 -2.14
CA GLU A 135 5.70 2.73 -1.68
C GLU A 135 5.91 3.79 -2.77
N ALA A 136 5.79 3.45 -4.05
CA ALA A 136 6.25 4.28 -5.16
C ALA A 136 5.67 5.70 -5.11
N GLY A 137 6.54 6.70 -5.08
CA GLY A 137 6.17 8.12 -5.03
C GLY A 137 5.55 8.60 -3.71
N LEU A 138 5.46 7.75 -2.69
CA LEU A 138 4.87 8.07 -1.40
C LEU A 138 5.91 8.63 -0.41
N HIS A 139 5.46 9.59 0.40
CA HIS A 139 6.19 10.00 1.59
C HIS A 139 6.19 8.88 2.64
N PRO A 140 7.22 8.72 3.50
CA PRO A 140 7.29 7.62 4.48
C PRO A 140 6.04 7.42 5.33
N THR A 141 5.40 8.49 5.80
CA THR A 141 4.16 8.41 6.57
C THR A 141 2.97 7.86 5.76
N ALA A 142 2.95 8.06 4.45
CA ALA A 142 1.96 7.47 3.55
C ALA A 142 2.27 5.98 3.28
N ILE A 143 3.54 5.57 3.25
CA ILE A 143 3.92 4.15 3.17
C ILE A 143 3.31 3.37 4.35
N SER A 144 3.38 3.91 5.58
CA SER A 144 2.71 3.32 6.75
C SER A 144 1.20 3.12 6.55
N ALA A 145 0.52 4.07 5.91
CA ALA A 145 -0.91 3.96 5.63
C ALA A 145 -1.20 2.85 4.60
N VAL A 146 -0.35 2.70 3.58
CA VAL A 146 -0.47 1.62 2.59
C VAL A 146 -0.18 0.25 3.22
N LEU A 147 0.84 0.15 4.05
CA LEU A 147 1.15 -1.07 4.79
C LEU A 147 -0.01 -1.49 5.69
N LEU A 148 -0.66 -0.54 6.37
CA LEU A 148 -1.85 -0.83 7.18
C LEU A 148 -3.03 -1.35 6.34
N LEU A 149 -3.20 -0.89 5.09
CA LEU A 149 -4.18 -1.46 4.15
C LEU A 149 -3.81 -2.89 3.75
N ILE A 150 -2.52 -3.17 3.54
CA ILE A 150 -2.03 -4.52 3.24
C ILE A 150 -2.29 -5.46 4.43
N LEU A 151 -2.09 -4.99 5.66
CA LEU A 151 -2.44 -5.74 6.87
C LEU A 151 -3.96 -6.03 6.93
N ASP A 152 -4.81 -5.10 6.50
CA ASP A 152 -6.25 -5.35 6.38
C ASP A 152 -6.57 -6.46 5.37
N LEU A 153 -5.84 -6.54 4.25
CA LEU A 153 -5.97 -7.65 3.29
C LEU A 153 -5.54 -8.98 3.91
N LEU A 154 -4.44 -9.00 4.66
CA LEU A 154 -3.99 -10.21 5.37
C LEU A 154 -5.01 -10.69 6.41
N ALA A 155 -5.63 -9.77 7.15
CA ALA A 155 -6.69 -10.07 8.11
C ALA A 155 -7.98 -10.59 7.46
N ARG A 156 -8.13 -10.40 6.15
CA ARG A 156 -9.21 -10.92 5.30
C ARG A 156 -8.87 -12.24 4.63
N ASP A 157 -7.78 -12.87 5.05
CA ASP A 157 -7.27 -14.14 4.52
C ASP A 157 -6.83 -14.08 3.05
N TYR A 158 -6.49 -12.90 2.53
CA TYR A 158 -5.69 -12.81 1.31
C TYR A 158 -4.25 -13.24 1.61
N ARG A 159 -3.61 -13.91 0.64
CA ARG A 159 -2.15 -14.07 0.60
C ARG A 159 -1.60 -12.88 -0.19
N VAL A 160 -0.67 -12.13 0.38
CA VAL A 160 -0.10 -10.96 -0.27
C VAL A 160 1.36 -11.22 -0.63
N CYS A 161 1.75 -10.92 -1.86
CA CYS A 161 3.13 -10.89 -2.33
C CYS A 161 3.48 -9.44 -2.66
N LEU A 162 4.59 -8.94 -2.13
CA LEU A 162 5.06 -7.58 -2.35
C LEU A 162 6.44 -7.64 -3.02
N SER A 163 6.65 -6.83 -4.06
CA SER A 163 7.99 -6.35 -4.37
C SER A 163 8.19 -4.99 -3.70
N THR A 164 9.40 -4.72 -3.20
CA THR A 164 9.69 -3.49 -2.46
C THR A 164 11.18 -3.15 -2.59
N HIS A 165 11.47 -1.87 -2.64
CA HIS A 165 12.79 -1.28 -2.43
C HIS A 165 12.83 -0.44 -1.15
N SER A 166 11.73 -0.40 -0.40
CA SER A 166 11.62 0.34 0.84
C SER A 166 12.09 -0.46 2.06
N PRO A 167 13.10 0.01 2.81
CA PRO A 167 13.46 -0.57 4.10
C PRO A 167 12.29 -0.48 5.10
N HIS A 168 11.43 0.54 4.98
CA HIS A 168 10.26 0.74 5.84
C HIS A 168 9.26 -0.43 5.76
N VAL A 169 9.15 -1.08 4.59
CA VAL A 169 8.34 -2.30 4.44
C VAL A 169 8.96 -3.45 5.24
N LEU A 170 10.28 -3.58 5.20
CA LEU A 170 11.01 -4.62 5.93
C LEU A 170 11.02 -4.37 7.44
N ASP A 171 11.07 -3.11 7.90
CA ASP A 171 10.92 -2.72 9.30
C ASP A 171 9.61 -3.28 9.88
N VAL A 172 8.50 -3.13 9.14
CA VAL A 172 7.19 -3.64 9.56
C VAL A 172 7.18 -5.18 9.56
N VAL A 173 7.74 -5.83 8.54
CA VAL A 173 7.79 -7.31 8.48
C VAL A 173 8.61 -7.87 9.64
N TRP A 174 9.77 -7.26 9.92
CA TRP A 174 10.63 -7.60 11.05
C TRP A 174 9.91 -7.37 12.39
N ALA A 175 9.28 -6.20 12.58
CA ALA A 175 8.52 -5.91 13.80
C ALA A 175 7.40 -6.93 14.06
N LEU A 176 6.65 -7.32 13.01
CA LEU A 176 5.62 -8.36 13.12
C LEU A 176 6.21 -9.73 13.52
N LYS A 177 7.39 -10.07 13.00
CA LYS A 177 8.11 -11.29 13.38
C LYS A 177 8.48 -11.24 14.87
N VAL A 178 9.13 -10.16 15.32
CA VAL A 178 9.58 -9.98 16.71
C VAL A 178 8.40 -10.01 17.69
N ILE A 179 7.32 -9.27 17.41
CA ILE A 179 6.10 -9.27 18.23
C ILE A 179 5.56 -10.70 18.39
N ARG A 180 5.53 -11.49 17.30
CA ARG A 180 5.06 -12.87 17.32
C ARG A 180 5.97 -13.80 18.12
N GLU A 181 7.28 -13.70 17.93
CA GLU A 181 8.27 -14.56 18.60
C GLU A 181 8.31 -14.33 20.11
N HIS A 182 8.18 -13.07 20.54
CA HIS A 182 8.10 -12.70 21.94
C HIS A 182 6.69 -12.84 22.54
N GLN A 183 5.72 -13.36 21.78
CA GLN A 183 4.32 -13.50 22.21
C GLN A 183 3.73 -12.19 22.77
N ALA A 184 4.18 -11.06 22.24
CA ALA A 184 3.70 -9.76 22.66
C ALA A 184 2.23 -9.56 22.23
N PRO A 185 1.45 -8.74 22.94
CA PRO A 185 0.04 -8.56 22.62
C PRO A 185 -0.13 -7.90 21.23
N ALA A 186 -1.23 -8.22 20.55
CA ALA A 186 -1.46 -7.76 19.17
C ALA A 186 -1.65 -6.24 19.04
N ASP A 187 -1.99 -5.55 20.13
CA ASP A 187 -2.09 -4.09 20.18
C ASP A 187 -0.77 -3.38 19.82
N ARG A 188 0.39 -4.01 20.03
CA ARG A 188 1.70 -3.50 19.61
C ARG A 188 1.81 -3.26 18.11
N ILE A 189 1.04 -4.01 17.31
CA ILE A 189 0.94 -3.75 15.88
C ILE A 189 0.28 -2.39 15.65
N LEU A 190 -0.75 -2.03 16.42
CA LEU A 190 -1.44 -0.73 16.28
C LEU A 190 -0.54 0.43 16.76
N ASP A 191 0.24 0.22 17.82
CA ASP A 191 1.24 1.17 18.31
C ASP A 191 2.24 1.54 17.21
N LEU A 192 2.73 0.55 16.45
CA LEU A 192 3.69 0.76 15.35
C LEU A 192 3.18 1.75 14.30
N PHE A 193 1.87 1.77 14.05
CA PHE A 193 1.24 2.68 13.09
C PHE A 193 0.67 3.95 13.74
N GLY A 194 0.79 4.10 15.07
CA GLY A 194 0.19 5.21 15.82
C GLY A 194 -1.34 5.26 15.69
N ILE A 195 -1.99 4.10 15.60
CA ILE A 195 -3.45 4.01 15.41
C ILE A 195 -4.16 3.81 16.75
N LYS A 196 -5.23 4.59 16.97
CA LYS A 196 -6.10 4.41 18.13
C LYS A 196 -6.72 3.01 18.15
N GLU A 197 -6.68 2.39 19.32
CA GLU A 197 -7.33 1.12 19.56
C GLU A 197 -8.85 1.19 19.37
N SER A 198 -9.38 0.34 18.51
CA SER A 198 -10.81 0.08 18.37
C SER A 198 -11.04 -1.42 18.17
N LEU A 199 -12.24 -1.91 18.47
CA LEU A 199 -12.55 -3.34 18.33
C LEU A 199 -12.26 -3.89 16.92
N PRO A 200 -12.62 -3.20 15.80
CA PRO A 200 -12.26 -3.64 14.46
C PRO A 200 -10.74 -3.69 14.22
N MET A 201 -9.98 -2.76 14.79
CA MET A 201 -8.52 -2.71 14.63
C MET A 201 -7.82 -3.78 15.46
N LYS A 202 -8.26 -4.03 16.71
CA LYS A 202 -7.77 -5.15 17.53
C LYS A 202 -7.99 -6.49 16.83
N THR A 203 -9.21 -6.69 16.30
CA THR A 203 -9.54 -7.90 15.53
C THR A 203 -8.64 -8.07 14.30
N MET A 204 -8.31 -6.98 13.61
CA MET A 204 -7.38 -7.00 12.48
C MET A 204 -5.98 -7.40 12.93
N ALA A 205 -5.46 -6.76 13.99
CA ALA A 205 -4.15 -7.06 14.55
C ALA A 205 -4.03 -8.52 15.01
N ASP A 206 -5.02 -9.05 15.73
CA ASP A 206 -5.05 -10.45 16.17
C ASP A 206 -4.97 -11.45 15.01
N LYS A 207 -5.61 -11.13 13.88
CA LYS A 207 -5.58 -11.97 12.68
C LYS A 207 -4.25 -11.86 11.94
N VAL A 208 -3.67 -10.66 11.89
CA VAL A 208 -2.36 -10.41 11.26
C VAL A 208 -1.24 -11.08 12.03
N LEU A 209 -1.25 -11.03 13.36
CA LEU A 209 -0.22 -11.65 14.20
C LEU A 209 -0.10 -13.17 13.99
N LYS A 210 -1.20 -13.82 13.57
CA LYS A 210 -1.24 -15.25 13.21
C LYS A 210 -0.66 -15.55 11.82
N LYS A 211 -0.31 -14.54 11.03
CA LYS A 211 0.26 -14.71 9.70
C LYS A 211 1.79 -14.81 9.79
N SER A 212 2.36 -15.59 8.89
CA SER A 212 3.81 -15.68 8.66
C SER A 212 4.18 -14.90 7.40
N ALA A 213 5.31 -14.22 7.44
CA ALA A 213 5.92 -13.60 6.27
C ALA A 213 7.20 -14.37 5.90
N ARG A 214 7.54 -14.36 4.61
CA ARG A 214 8.83 -14.78 4.10
C ARG A 214 9.39 -13.67 3.23
N VAL A 215 10.70 -13.45 3.31
CA VAL A 215 11.37 -12.38 2.57
C VAL A 215 12.47 -13.02 1.74
N TYR A 216 12.50 -12.63 0.47
CA TYR A 216 13.44 -13.15 -0.50
C TYR A 216 14.20 -11.98 -1.12
N TYR A 217 15.52 -12.05 -1.06
CA TYR A 217 16.41 -11.11 -1.72
C TYR A 217 16.74 -11.61 -3.13
N PHE A 218 16.58 -10.75 -4.12
CA PHE A 218 17.00 -11.03 -5.50
C PHE A 218 18.37 -10.40 -5.75
N ASP A 219 19.37 -11.25 -5.92
CA ASP A 219 20.74 -10.86 -6.22
C ASP A 219 20.85 -10.59 -7.73
N ARG A 220 21.02 -9.31 -8.08
CA ARG A 220 21.11 -8.88 -9.48
C ARG A 220 22.40 -9.30 -10.17
N GLU A 221 23.47 -9.52 -9.42
CA GLU A 221 24.78 -9.89 -9.97
C GLU A 221 24.81 -11.36 -10.36
N THR A 222 24.28 -12.22 -9.48
CA THR A 222 24.26 -13.67 -9.72
C THR A 222 22.97 -14.15 -10.40
N GLY A 223 21.92 -13.32 -10.44
CA GLY A 223 20.58 -13.70 -10.90
C GLY A 223 19.89 -14.71 -9.96
N SER A 224 20.41 -14.91 -8.75
CA SER A 224 19.92 -15.88 -7.78
C SER A 224 18.96 -15.24 -6.77
N THR A 225 18.17 -16.07 -6.11
CA THR A 225 17.29 -15.64 -5.01
C THR A 225 17.77 -16.26 -3.70
N ARG A 226 17.85 -15.45 -2.65
CA ARG A 226 18.25 -15.88 -1.31
C ARG A 226 17.11 -15.66 -0.33
N ASP A 227 16.86 -16.64 0.53
CA ASP A 227 15.89 -16.50 1.62
C ASP A 227 16.52 -15.66 2.74
N ILE A 228 15.92 -14.50 3.01
CA ILE A 228 16.32 -13.59 4.09
C ILE A 228 15.17 -13.37 5.08
N SER A 229 14.32 -14.39 5.27
CA SER A 229 13.12 -14.30 6.10
C SER A 229 13.41 -14.05 7.58
N ASN A 230 14.66 -14.19 8.01
CA ASN A 230 15.01 -13.90 9.40
C ASN A 230 15.03 -12.40 9.69
N LEU A 231 15.33 -11.58 8.67
CA LEU A 231 15.58 -10.16 8.77
C LEU A 231 16.48 -9.82 9.96
N ASP A 232 17.49 -10.64 10.24
CA ASP A 232 18.32 -10.50 11.45
C ASP A 232 19.44 -9.47 11.22
N PRO A 233 19.36 -8.26 11.83
CA PRO A 233 20.39 -7.23 11.67
C PRO A 233 21.74 -7.64 12.29
N GLY A 234 21.76 -8.65 13.18
CA GLY A 234 22.95 -9.19 13.82
C GLY A 234 23.56 -10.39 13.10
N SER A 235 23.04 -10.77 11.92
CA SER A 235 23.53 -11.91 11.16
C SER A 235 24.98 -11.72 10.70
N THR A 236 25.76 -12.81 10.67
CA THR A 236 27.11 -12.81 10.07
C THR A 236 27.07 -12.70 8.55
N GLU A 237 25.94 -13.05 7.93
CA GLU A 237 25.71 -12.91 6.50
C GLU A 237 25.33 -11.46 6.17
N ALA A 238 26.19 -10.75 5.46
CA ALA A 238 25.99 -9.32 5.16
C ALA A 238 24.68 -9.04 4.40
N THR A 239 24.25 -9.94 3.51
CA THR A 239 22.96 -9.83 2.81
C THR A 239 21.77 -9.90 3.77
N GLU A 240 21.85 -10.72 4.81
CA GLU A 240 20.81 -10.84 5.83
C GLU A 240 20.84 -9.61 6.74
N ALA A 241 22.01 -9.25 7.29
CA ALA A 241 22.15 -8.12 8.20
C ALA A 241 21.79 -6.78 7.56
N GLY A 242 22.16 -6.61 6.29
CA GLY A 242 21.86 -5.44 5.47
C GLY A 242 20.48 -5.45 4.83
N TRP A 243 19.63 -6.46 5.11
CA TRP A 243 18.31 -6.66 4.49
C TRP A 243 18.34 -6.52 2.96
N GLY A 244 19.24 -7.26 2.32
CA GLY A 244 19.44 -7.21 0.86
C GLY A 244 20.10 -5.91 0.38
N GLY A 245 20.83 -5.22 1.26
CA GLY A 245 21.50 -3.94 0.98
C GLY A 245 20.63 -2.71 1.24
N LEU A 246 19.36 -2.87 1.62
CA LEU A 246 18.45 -1.75 1.87
C LEU A 246 18.80 -0.94 3.13
N SER A 247 19.49 -1.53 4.10
CA SER A 247 19.96 -0.84 5.31
C SER A 247 21.46 -0.52 5.29
N GLU A 248 22.20 -0.93 4.25
CA GLU A 248 23.67 -0.86 4.20
C GLU A 248 24.18 0.59 4.25
N PHE A 249 23.53 1.50 3.52
CA PHE A 249 23.92 2.91 3.53
C PHE A 249 23.75 3.53 4.93
N SER A 250 22.61 3.30 5.58
CA SER A 250 22.36 3.81 6.93
C SER A 250 23.34 3.23 7.96
N GLY A 251 23.68 1.95 7.84
CA GLY A 251 24.72 1.32 8.66
C GLY A 251 26.08 2.00 8.48
N ARG A 252 26.49 2.22 7.22
CA ARG A 252 27.76 2.92 6.89
C ARG A 252 27.79 4.35 7.43
N VAL A 253 26.66 5.07 7.38
CA VAL A 253 26.55 6.41 7.98
C VAL A 253 26.73 6.34 9.49
N ALA A 254 26.05 5.41 10.18
CA ALA A 254 26.17 5.24 11.63
C ALA A 254 27.61 4.92 12.05
N ASP A 255 28.31 4.06 11.30
CA ASP A 255 29.71 3.69 11.55
C ASP A 255 30.67 4.88 11.37
N ILE A 256 30.46 5.68 10.32
CA ILE A 256 31.30 6.86 10.07
C ILE A 256 31.05 7.90 11.16
N VAL A 257 29.80 8.17 11.52
CA VAL A 257 29.44 9.13 12.57
C VAL A 257 30.00 8.69 13.92
N SER A 258 29.91 7.40 14.26
CA SER A 258 30.46 6.90 15.54
C SER A 258 31.97 7.10 15.62
N LYS A 259 32.70 6.87 14.52
CA LYS A 259 34.14 7.13 14.43
C LYS A 259 34.49 8.61 14.56
N VAL A 260 33.67 9.50 14.01
CA VAL A 260 33.87 10.96 14.11
C VAL A 260 33.59 11.46 15.54
N VAL A 261 32.55 10.93 16.20
CA VAL A 261 32.18 11.34 17.57
C VAL A 261 33.15 10.78 18.62
N ALA A 262 33.78 9.63 18.35
CA ALA A 262 34.77 9.02 19.23
C ALA A 262 36.20 9.57 19.06
N ALA A 263 36.42 10.50 18.11
CA ALA A 263 37.70 11.16 17.84
C ALA A 263 37.77 12.53 18.53
#